data_AF-A0A062BNU2-F1
#
_entry.id   AF-A0A062BNU2-F1
#
_cell.length_a   1.000
_cell.length_b   1.000
_cell.length_c   1.000
_cell.angle_alpha   90.00
_cell.angle_beta   90.00
_cell.angle_gamma   90.00
#
_symmetry.space_group_name_H-M   'P 1'
#
loop_
_entity.id
_entity.type
_entity.pdbx_description
1 polymer ?
#
loop_
_entity_poly.entity_id
_entity_poly.type
_entity_poly.pdbx_seq_one_letter_code
_entity_poly.pdbx_strand_id
1 'polypeptide(L)' 'MKYTYSSITRTLTVFGCKMDHIFTNVGLFEIEALLTNAKFKEATWRS' A
#
# COMPACT_ATOMS: atom_id res chain seq x y z
N MET A 1 -5.21 6.64 5.41
CA MET A 1 -5.18 5.49 4.49
C MET A 1 -5.59 4.25 5.26
N LYS A 2 -6.53 3.47 4.73
CA LYS A 2 -6.86 2.14 5.25
C LYS A 2 -6.06 1.12 4.44
N TYR A 3 -5.68 -0.01 5.02
CA TYR A 3 -5.06 -1.09 4.26
C TYR A 3 -5.60 -2.45 4.69
N THR A 4 -5.58 -3.40 3.77
CA THR A 4 -5.88 -4.81 4.02
C THR A 4 -4.70 -5.64 3.57
N TYR A 5 -4.35 -6.64 4.38
CA TYR A 5 -3.29 -7.58 4.05
C TYR A 5 -3.84 -9.00 4.07
N SER A 6 -3.63 -9.73 2.98
CA SER A 6 -3.93 -11.15 2.87
C SER A 6 -2.65 -11.94 3.04
N SER A 7 -2.51 -12.66 4.15
CA SER A 7 -1.37 -13.56 4.38
C SER A 7 -1.38 -14.78 3.44
N ILE A 8 -2.54 -15.16 2.91
CA ILE A 8 -2.69 -16.32 2.00
C ILE A 8 -2.06 -16.00 0.64
N THR A 9 -2.40 -14.83 0.08
CA THR A 9 -1.91 -14.39 -1.23
C THR A 9 -0.72 -13.42 -1.12
N ARG A 10 -0.26 -13.13 0.10
CA ARG A 10 0.80 -12.15 0.41
C ARG A 10 0.55 -10.82 -0.29
N THR A 11 -0.70 -10.37 -0.30
CA THR A 11 -1.14 -9.18 -1.02
C THR A 11 -1.52 -8.09 -0.04
N LEU A 12 -0.90 -6.92 -0.17
CA LEU A 12 -1.22 -5.71 0.58
C LEU A 12 -1.99 -4.75 -0.34
N THR A 13 -3.21 -4.41 0.03
CA THR A 13 -4.01 -3.38 -0.64
C THR A 13 -4.11 -2.17 0.26
N VAL A 14 -3.59 -1.03 -0.19
CA VAL A 14 -3.67 0.26 0.51
C VAL A 14 -4.70 1.12 -0.19
N PHE A 15 -5.79 1.42 0.49
CA PHE A 15 -6.85 2.29 0.00
C PHE A 15 -6.49 3.74 0.29
N GLY A 16 -6.17 4.45 -0.79
CA GLY A 16 -5.91 5.88 -0.80
C GLY A 16 -7.19 6.70 -1.05
N CYS A 17 -7.10 8.01 -0.85
CA CYS A 17 -8.16 8.94 -1.23
C CYS A 17 -8.15 9.21 -2.75
N LYS A 18 -6.98 9.16 -3.38
CA LYS A 18 -6.82 9.47 -4.81
C LYS A 18 -6.57 8.22 -5.68
N MET A 19 -5.91 7.21 -5.12
CA MET A 19 -5.54 5.98 -5.81
C MET A 19 -5.41 4.82 -4.82
N ASP A 20 -5.84 3.63 -5.25
CA ASP A 20 -5.57 2.40 -4.53
C ASP A 20 -4.24 1.79 -4.95
N HIS A 21 -3.44 1.36 -3.97
CA HIS A 21 -2.14 0.74 -4.21
C HIS A 21 -2.20 -0.75 -3.87
N ILE A 22 -2.00 -1.60 -4.88
CA ILE A 22 -1.97 -3.06 -4.72
C ILE A 22 -0.53 -3.52 -4.82
N PHE A 23 -0.04 -4.17 -3.78
CA PHE A 23 1.29 -4.77 -3.71
C PHE A 23 1.15 -6.28 -3.53
N THR A 24 1.80 -7.05 -4.39
CA THR A 24 1.79 -8.53 -4.37
C THR A 24 3.11 -9.08 -3.86
N ASN A 25 3.10 -10.27 -3.25
CA ASN A 25 4.27 -10.93 -2.69
C ASN A 25 5.00 -10.13 -1.59
N VAL A 26 4.23 -9.47 -0.72
CA VAL A 26 4.74 -8.63 0.36
C VAL A 26 4.97 -9.45 1.63
N GLY A 27 6.11 -9.26 2.30
CA GLY A 27 6.34 -9.76 3.66
C GLY A 27 5.75 -8.84 4.73
N LEU A 28 5.41 -9.39 5.91
CA LEU A 28 4.84 -8.63 7.03
C LEU A 28 5.72 -7.43 7.46
N PHE A 29 7.04 -7.62 7.43
CA PHE A 29 8.02 -6.58 7.80
C PHE A 29 8.10 -5.43 6.79
N GLU A 30 7.64 -5.63 5.55
CA GLU A 30 7.70 -4.64 4.48
C GLU A 30 6.47 -3.74 4.45
N ILE A 31 5.40 -4.10 5.17
CA ILE A 31 4.11 -3.40 5.13
C ILE A 31 4.26 -1.92 5.52
N GLU A 32 5.02 -1.61 6.58
CA GLU A 32 5.19 -0.23 7.04
C GLU A 32 5.94 0.65 6.02
N ALA A 33 6.96 0.08 5.38
CA ALA A 33 7.72 0.76 4.33
C ALA A 33 6.84 1.01 3.08
N LEU A 34 6.05 0.01 2.67
CA LEU A 34 5.14 0.13 1.53
C LEU A 34 3.97 1.08 1.80
N LEU A 35 3.45 1.12 3.03
CA LEU A 35 2.43 2.07 3.43
C LEU A 35 2.96 3.51 3.37
N THR A 36 4.22 3.71 3.78
CA THR A 36 4.90 5.01 3.68
C THR A 36 5.11 5.41 2.22
N ASN A 37 5.54 4.48 1.37
CA ASN A 37 5.68 4.72 -0.07
C ASN A 37 4.32 5.07 -0.73
N ALA A 38 3.24 4.40 -0.35
CA ALA A 38 1.90 4.71 -0.82
C ALA A 38 1.48 6.15 -0.44
N LYS A 39 1.78 6.59 0.78
CA LYS A 39 1.55 7.99 1.21
C LYS A 39 2.30 8.99 0.33
N PHE A 40 3.57 8.73 0.03
CA PHE A 40 4.36 9.62 -0.83
C PHE A 40 3.83 9.67 -2.27
N LYS A 41 3.46 8.51 -2.83
CA LYS A 41 2.83 8.46 -4.16
C LYS A 41 1.51 9.22 -4.21
N GLU A 42 0.69 9.13 -3.17
CA GLU A 42 -0.57 9.89 -3.10
C GLU A 42 -0.34 11.41 -2.94
N ALA A 43 0.70 11.80 -2.21
CA ALA A 43 1.08 13.20 -2.04
C ALA A 43 1.57 13.83 -3.35
N THR A 44 2.32 13.07 -4.15
CA THR A 44 2.83 13.49 -5.47
C THR A 44 1.85 13.22 -6.61
N TRP A 45 0.70 12.61 -6.33
CA TRP A 45 -0.29 12.29 -7.36
C TRP A 45 -0.89 13.56 -7.96
N ARG A 46 -0.55 13.81 -9.22
CA ARG A 46 -0.98 14.96 -10.05
C ARG A 46 -0.46 16.33 -9.58
N SER A 47 0.70 16.37 -8.91
CA SER A 47 1.50 17.61 -8.82
C SER A 47 2.00 18.05 -10.18
#